data_AF-A0A954UY88-F1
#
_entry.id   AF-A0A954UY88-F1
#
_cell.length_a   1.000
_cell.length_b   1.000
_cell.length_c   1.000
_cell.angle_alpha   90.00
_cell.angle_beta   90.00
_cell.angle_gamma   90.00
#
_symmetry.space_group_name_H-M   'P 1'
#
loop_
_entity.id
_entity.type
_entity.pdbx_description
1 polymer ?
#
loop_
_entity_poly.entity_id
_entity_poly.type
_entity_poly.pdbx_seq_one_letter_code
_entity_poly.pdbx_strand_id
1 'polypeptide(L)'
;MVVLKHTVNRGKGAALQTGFEYAQGRFVIVQDADLEYNPLDILRVIAPLQAGQSDVVYGSRYLDNAKQDPSWLHRLGNWGLTTFSNLLTGHRLTDMETCYKAFRRDLLQQIRIEQDRFGFEPEITAKLAQRRVTIREVGISYTCRSREEGKKIGWRDLFNAIYCIVRYRF
;
A
#
# COMPACT_ATOMS: atom_id res chain seq x y z
N MET A 1 4.18 23.84 -0.99
CA MET A 1 4.48 22.47 -1.48
C MET A 1 5.97 22.23 -1.30
N VAL A 2 6.37 21.14 -0.65
CA VAL A 2 7.78 20.79 -0.48
C VAL A 2 8.11 19.64 -1.41
N VAL A 3 9.27 19.71 -2.07
CA VAL A 3 9.78 18.65 -2.95
C VAL A 3 11.08 18.13 -2.37
N LEU A 4 11.12 16.85 -2.02
CA LEU A 4 12.31 16.16 -1.52
C LEU A 4 12.91 15.35 -2.67
N LYS A 5 14.24 15.39 -2.82
CA LYS A 5 14.95 14.68 -3.89
C LYS A 5 16.08 13.86 -3.29
N HIS A 6 16.25 12.64 -3.78
CA HIS A 6 17.46 11.86 -3.54
C HIS A 6 18.45 12.13 -4.67
N THR A 7 19.74 12.17 -4.34
CA THR A 7 20.82 12.33 -5.33
C THR A 7 20.96 11.10 -6.24
N VAL A 8 20.53 9.93 -5.76
CA VAL A 8 20.51 8.66 -6.49
C VAL A 8 19.14 7.99 -6.34
N ASN A 9 18.73 7.19 -7.33
CA ASN A 9 17.48 6.44 -7.24
C ASN A 9 17.62 5.31 -6.20
N ARG A 10 16.94 5.45 -5.07
CA ARG A 10 16.93 4.47 -3.97
C ARG A 10 15.71 3.54 -3.98
N GLY A 11 14.74 3.73 -4.88
CA GLY A 11 13.51 2.95 -4.95
C GLY A 11 12.32 3.56 -4.19
N LYS A 12 11.15 2.93 -4.36
CA LYS A 12 9.86 3.40 -3.81
C LYS A 12 9.86 3.49 -2.29
N GLY A 13 10.25 2.43 -1.60
CA GLY A 13 10.26 2.38 -0.13
C GLY A 13 11.14 3.45 0.49
N ALA A 14 12.32 3.72 -0.07
CA ALA A 14 13.20 4.79 0.40
C ALA A 14 12.58 6.19 0.21
N ALA A 15 11.89 6.42 -0.91
CA ALA A 15 11.17 7.66 -1.17
C ALA A 15 10.01 7.86 -0.18
N LEU A 16 9.25 6.78 0.10
CA LEU A 16 8.18 6.79 1.10
C LEU A 16 8.71 7.08 2.49
N GLN A 17 9.80 6.43 2.91
CA GLN A 17 10.43 6.68 4.20
C GLN A 17 10.82 8.15 4.38
N THR A 18 11.46 8.74 3.36
CA THR A 18 11.82 10.16 3.38
C THR A 18 10.57 11.06 3.47
N GLY A 19 9.51 10.70 2.75
CA GLY A 19 8.23 11.40 2.83
C GLY A 19 7.59 11.31 4.23
N PHE A 20 7.65 10.14 4.86
CA PHE A 20 7.08 9.90 6.19
C PHE A 20 7.82 10.65 7.30
N GLU A 21 9.15 10.75 7.19
CA GLU A 21 9.97 11.55 8.11
C GLU A 21 9.64 13.05 8.02
N TYR A 22 9.39 13.54 6.80
CA TYR A 22 9.10 14.96 6.58
C TYR A 22 7.62 15.33 6.81
N ALA A 23 6.70 14.36 6.78
CA ALA A 23 5.28 14.61 6.89
C ALA A 23 4.88 15.24 8.24
N GLN A 24 4.18 16.38 8.17
CA GLN A 24 3.73 17.13 9.36
C GLN A 24 2.22 16.97 9.65
N GLY A 25 1.46 16.42 8.71
CA GLY A 25 0.01 16.24 8.86
C GLY A 25 -0.36 15.24 9.95
N ARG A 26 -1.59 15.34 10.49
CA ARG A 26 -2.13 14.35 11.44
C ARG A 26 -2.25 12.95 10.82
N PHE A 27 -2.60 12.91 9.53
CA PHE A 27 -2.68 11.71 8.72
C PHE A 27 -1.69 11.80 7.57
N VAL A 28 -1.17 10.65 7.15
CA VAL A 28 -0.27 10.50 6.01
C VAL A 28 -0.91 9.55 5.03
N ILE A 29 -0.93 9.90 3.75
CA ILE A 29 -1.42 9.03 2.69
C ILE A 29 -0.37 8.85 1.61
N VAL A 30 -0.26 7.62 1.12
CA VAL A 30 0.54 7.26 -0.04
C VAL A 30 -0.35 7.26 -1.28
N GLN A 31 0.08 7.96 -2.32
CA GLN A 31 -0.57 8.01 -3.63
C GLN A 31 0.50 7.97 -4.72
N ASP A 32 0.31 7.06 -5.69
CA ASP A 32 1.17 7.00 -6.87
C ASP A 32 0.88 8.18 -7.81
N ALA A 33 1.93 8.69 -8.46
CA ALA A 33 1.87 9.88 -9.30
C ALA A 33 1.39 9.61 -10.74
N ASP A 34 1.10 8.35 -11.09
CA ASP A 34 0.79 7.90 -12.44
C ASP A 34 -0.69 8.08 -12.85
N LEU A 35 -1.52 8.62 -11.95
CA LEU A 35 -2.96 8.85 -12.13
C LEU A 35 -3.75 7.58 -12.49
N GLU A 36 -3.20 6.39 -12.26
CA GLU A 36 -3.98 5.15 -12.38
C GLU A 36 -5.11 5.08 -11.33
N TYR A 37 -4.94 5.82 -10.23
CA TYR A 37 -5.92 5.97 -9.18
C TYR A 37 -6.56 7.36 -9.23
N ASN A 38 -7.87 7.43 -9.01
CA ASN A 38 -8.57 8.72 -8.95
C ASN A 38 -8.13 9.50 -7.68
N PRO A 39 -7.52 10.69 -7.80
CA PRO A 39 -7.10 11.50 -6.65
C PRO A 39 -8.24 11.84 -5.69
N LEU A 40 -9.49 11.90 -6.17
CA LEU A 40 -10.65 12.20 -5.32
C LEU A 40 -10.98 11.09 -4.32
N ASP A 41 -10.51 9.86 -4.56
CA ASP A 41 -10.72 8.75 -3.63
C ASP A 41 -9.98 8.95 -2.30
N ILE A 42 -8.99 9.88 -2.24
CA ILE A 42 -8.33 10.31 -1.00
C ILE A 42 -9.33 10.69 0.10
N LEU A 43 -10.43 11.35 -0.26
CA LEU A 43 -11.44 11.80 0.70
C LEU A 43 -12.12 10.61 1.35
N ARG A 44 -12.38 9.57 0.56
CA ARG A 44 -13.00 8.33 1.00
C ARG A 44 -12.05 7.50 1.88
N VAL A 45 -10.76 7.49 1.54
CA VAL A 45 -9.71 6.80 2.31
C VAL A 45 -9.44 7.48 3.65
N ILE A 46 -9.46 8.81 3.70
CA ILE A 46 -9.17 9.57 4.95
C ILE A 46 -10.37 9.60 5.90
N ALA A 47 -11.61 9.52 5.40
CA ALA A 47 -12.82 9.67 6.20
C ALA A 47 -12.87 8.74 7.45
N PRO A 48 -12.55 7.43 7.38
CA PRO A 48 -12.55 6.57 8.57
C PRO A 48 -11.50 6.98 9.62
N LEU A 49 -10.35 7.50 9.18
CA LEU A 49 -9.30 8.01 10.08
C LEU A 49 -9.76 9.27 10.81
N GLN A 50 -10.41 10.19 10.09
CA GLN A 50 -10.97 11.41 10.66
C GLN A 50 -12.08 11.12 11.68
N ALA A 51 -12.90 10.11 11.40
CA ALA A 51 -13.96 9.66 12.28
C ALA A 51 -13.46 8.83 13.49
N GLY A 52 -12.15 8.56 13.59
CA GLY A 52 -11.57 7.75 14.67
C GLY A 52 -11.98 6.28 14.64
N GLN A 53 -12.43 5.77 13.48
CA GLN A 53 -12.95 4.40 13.31
C GLN A 53 -11.84 3.39 12.99
N SER A 54 -10.67 3.87 12.58
CA SER A 54 -9.51 3.03 12.26
C SER A 54 -8.21 3.80 12.46
N ASP A 55 -7.10 3.07 12.60
CA ASP A 55 -5.76 3.65 12.69
C ASP A 55 -5.08 3.68 11.31
N VAL A 56 -5.49 2.77 10.43
CA VAL A 56 -4.99 2.60 9.08
C VAL A 56 -6.16 2.33 8.13
N VAL A 57 -6.13 2.92 6.93
CA VAL A 57 -7.10 2.67 5.87
C VAL A 57 -6.39 2.30 4.58
N TYR A 58 -6.76 1.18 3.98
CA TYR A 58 -6.30 0.74 2.67
C TYR A 58 -7.40 1.00 1.63
N GLY A 59 -7.02 1.54 0.49
CA GLY A 59 -7.90 1.65 -0.66
C GLY A 59 -7.85 0.36 -1.47
N SER A 60 -8.92 -0.42 -1.46
CA SER A 60 -8.99 -1.68 -2.18
C SER A 60 -9.56 -1.51 -3.58
N ARG A 61 -8.85 -2.05 -4.58
CA ARG A 61 -9.32 -2.11 -5.98
C ARG A 61 -10.42 -3.17 -6.19
N TYR A 62 -10.67 -4.02 -5.20
CA TYR A 62 -11.58 -5.17 -5.29
C TYR A 62 -12.82 -5.02 -4.40
N LEU A 63 -12.89 -3.97 -3.59
CA LEU A 63 -14.01 -3.65 -2.72
C LEU A 63 -14.97 -2.67 -3.44
N ASP A 64 -16.29 -2.87 -3.31
CA ASP A 64 -17.37 -2.00 -3.80
C ASP A 64 -17.28 -1.51 -5.26
N ASN A 65 -17.72 -2.30 -6.25
CA ASN A 65 -17.92 -1.89 -7.67
C ASN A 65 -16.82 -0.99 -8.28
N ALA A 66 -15.60 -1.08 -7.75
CA ALA A 66 -14.44 -0.37 -8.24
C ALA A 66 -14.20 -0.74 -9.69
N LYS A 67 -13.76 0.21 -10.52
CA LYS A 67 -13.23 -0.14 -11.85
C LYS A 67 -12.01 -1.02 -11.62
N GLN A 68 -12.14 -2.29 -11.99
CA GLN A 68 -11.15 -3.33 -11.67
C GLN A 68 -10.04 -3.35 -12.70
N ASP A 69 -8.86 -3.85 -12.30
CA ASP A 69 -7.80 -4.18 -13.25
C ASP A 69 -8.36 -5.18 -14.30
N PRO A 70 -8.29 -4.87 -15.61
CA PRO A 70 -8.76 -5.76 -16.67
C PRO A 70 -7.91 -7.04 -16.78
N SER A 71 -6.72 -7.10 -16.17
CA SER A 71 -5.86 -8.28 -16.23
C SER A 71 -6.21 -9.33 -15.18
N TRP A 72 -6.79 -10.44 -15.63
CA TRP A 72 -7.11 -11.58 -14.76
C TRP A 72 -5.87 -12.20 -14.08
N LEU A 73 -4.71 -12.22 -14.76
CA LEU A 73 -3.45 -12.74 -14.22
C LEU A 73 -2.94 -11.90 -13.06
N HIS A 74 -2.98 -10.57 -13.19
CA HIS A 74 -2.59 -9.67 -12.11
C HIS A 74 -3.51 -9.80 -10.91
N ARG A 75 -4.82 -9.95 -11.16
CA ARG A 75 -5.80 -10.21 -10.10
C ARG A 75 -5.49 -11.50 -9.36
N LEU A 76 -5.18 -12.58 -10.07
CA LEU A 76 -4.85 -13.86 -9.46
C LEU A 76 -3.56 -13.80 -8.63
N GLY A 77 -2.51 -13.14 -9.16
CA GLY A 77 -1.26 -12.92 -8.44
C GLY A 77 -1.46 -12.09 -7.17
N ASN A 78 -2.19 -10.98 -7.27
CA ASN A 78 -2.50 -10.13 -6.12
C ASN A 78 -3.35 -10.86 -5.08
N TRP A 79 -4.35 -11.61 -5.53
CA TRP A 79 -5.19 -12.42 -4.64
C TRP A 79 -4.37 -13.48 -3.92
N GLY A 80 -3.43 -14.15 -4.61
CA GLY A 80 -2.52 -15.11 -4.00
C GLY A 80 -1.62 -14.48 -2.93
N LEU A 81 -0.98 -13.35 -3.24
CA LEU A 81 -0.13 -12.61 -2.29
C LEU A 81 -0.94 -12.09 -1.09
N THR A 82 -2.11 -11.51 -1.34
CA THR A 82 -3.00 -11.00 -0.31
C THR A 82 -3.48 -12.14 0.59
N THR A 83 -3.87 -13.28 0.03
CA THR A 83 -4.30 -14.47 0.80
C THR A 83 -3.15 -15.01 1.65
N PHE A 84 -1.94 -15.10 1.10
CA PHE A 84 -0.77 -15.55 1.84
C PHE A 84 -0.41 -14.59 2.98
N SER A 85 -0.44 -13.28 2.73
CA SER A 85 -0.24 -12.26 3.76
C SER A 85 -1.31 -12.34 4.85
N ASN A 86 -2.59 -12.48 4.48
CA ASN A 86 -3.69 -12.63 5.42
C ASN A 86 -3.53 -13.86 6.31
N LEU A 87 -3.11 -14.99 5.74
CA LEU A 87 -2.85 -16.23 6.48
C LEU A 87 -1.78 -16.03 7.56
N LEU A 88 -0.70 -15.31 7.22
CA LEU A 88 0.41 -15.08 8.13
C LEU A 88 0.11 -13.98 9.16
N THR A 89 -0.57 -12.92 8.76
CA THR A 89 -0.87 -11.76 9.61
C THR A 89 -2.16 -11.89 10.43
N GLY A 90 -3.04 -12.83 10.08
CA GLY A 90 -4.38 -12.95 10.66
C GLY A 90 -5.37 -11.89 10.20
N HIS A 91 -4.99 -11.05 9.23
CA HIS A 91 -5.88 -10.05 8.64
C HIS A 91 -6.83 -10.65 7.60
N ARG A 92 -7.83 -9.86 7.19
CA ARG A 92 -8.80 -10.20 6.14
C ARG A 92 -8.85 -9.08 5.09
N LEU A 93 -7.70 -8.76 4.51
CA LEU A 93 -7.58 -7.76 3.46
C LEU A 93 -8.01 -8.32 2.10
N THR A 94 -8.61 -7.49 1.27
CA THR A 94 -8.95 -7.77 -0.12
C THR A 94 -7.86 -7.31 -1.08
N ASP A 95 -7.06 -6.31 -0.69
CA ASP A 95 -5.98 -5.78 -1.51
C ASP A 95 -4.77 -5.33 -0.68
N MET A 96 -3.82 -6.23 -0.44
CA MET A 96 -2.62 -5.90 0.36
C MET A 96 -1.60 -5.05 -0.42
N GLU A 97 -1.44 -5.28 -1.73
CA GLU A 97 -0.49 -4.58 -2.61
C GLU A 97 -1.03 -3.26 -3.16
N THR A 98 -2.09 -2.70 -2.56
CA THR A 98 -2.60 -1.40 -2.98
C THR A 98 -1.60 -0.28 -2.66
N CYS A 99 -1.51 0.71 -3.55
CA CYS A 99 -0.69 1.90 -3.33
C CYS A 99 -1.40 2.93 -2.44
N TYR A 100 -2.74 2.93 -2.43
CA TYR A 100 -3.53 3.82 -1.58
C TYR A 100 -3.57 3.31 -0.15
N LYS A 101 -2.68 3.86 0.69
CA LYS A 101 -2.64 3.55 2.12
C LYS A 101 -2.57 4.84 2.91
N ALA A 102 -3.53 5.03 3.81
CA ALA A 102 -3.55 6.15 4.75
C ALA A 102 -3.33 5.65 6.17
N PHE A 103 -2.56 6.43 6.93
CA PHE A 103 -2.13 6.09 8.28
C PHE A 103 -2.29 7.30 9.18
N ARG A 104 -2.53 7.06 10.47
CA ARG A 104 -2.20 8.06 11.48
C ARG A 104 -0.67 8.27 11.53
N ARG A 105 -0.23 9.53 11.54
CA ARG A 105 1.20 9.85 11.53
C ARG A 105 1.93 9.31 12.77
N ASP A 106 1.31 9.46 13.94
CA ASP A 106 1.87 9.00 15.22
C ASP A 106 2.13 7.49 15.25
N LEU A 107 1.25 6.70 14.63
CA LEU A 107 1.46 5.27 14.43
C LEU A 107 2.59 5.00 13.43
N LEU A 108 2.56 5.67 12.26
CA LEU A 108 3.53 5.44 11.19
C LEU A 108 4.96 5.75 11.63
N GLN A 109 5.16 6.80 12.43
CA GLN A 109 6.47 7.19 12.97
C GLN A 109 7.09 6.16 13.92
N GLN A 110 6.29 5.26 14.49
CA GLN A 110 6.79 4.19 15.36
C GLN A 110 7.26 2.97 14.55
N ILE A 111 7.02 2.94 13.25
CA ILE A 111 7.34 1.80 12.38
C ILE A 111 8.58 2.14 11.58
N ARG A 112 9.67 1.43 11.87
CA ARG A 112 10.87 1.49 11.04
C ARG A 112 10.63 0.65 9.78
N ILE A 113 10.73 1.27 8.61
CA ILE A 113 10.68 0.57 7.31
C ILE A 113 12.12 0.25 6.90
N GLU A 114 12.32 -0.96 6.38
CA GLU A 114 13.62 -1.49 5.98
C GLU A 114 13.70 -1.82 4.50
N GLN A 115 12.57 -2.03 3.82
CA GLN A 115 12.52 -2.28 2.39
C GLN A 115 12.58 -0.99 1.59
N ASP A 116 13.59 -0.88 0.72
CA ASP A 116 13.81 0.30 -0.13
C ASP A 116 12.97 0.30 -1.42
N ARG A 117 12.30 -0.81 -1.77
CA ARG A 117 11.57 -1.01 -3.05
C ARG A 117 10.09 -1.37 -2.84
N PHE A 118 9.53 -2.23 -3.70
CA PHE A 118 8.15 -2.76 -3.61
C PHE A 118 7.93 -3.76 -2.47
N GLY A 119 8.97 -4.05 -1.67
CA GLY A 119 8.80 -4.81 -0.43
C GLY A 119 8.12 -4.02 0.68
N PHE A 120 7.91 -2.72 0.50
CA PHE A 120 7.27 -1.84 1.47
C PHE A 120 5.84 -2.30 1.80
N GLU A 121 5.06 -2.64 0.78
CA GLU A 121 3.64 -3.00 0.89
C GLU A 121 3.40 -4.23 1.79
N PRO A 122 4.13 -5.35 1.60
CA PRO A 122 4.04 -6.48 2.52
C PRO A 122 4.70 -6.19 3.88
N GLU A 123 5.82 -5.46 3.93
CA GLU A 123 6.50 -5.14 5.19
C GLU A 123 5.63 -4.31 6.13
N ILE A 124 5.04 -3.22 5.64
CA ILE A 124 4.21 -2.33 6.46
C ILE A 124 2.99 -3.08 6.99
N THR A 125 2.40 -3.94 6.17
CA THR A 125 1.25 -4.76 6.55
C THR A 125 1.62 -5.76 7.65
N ALA A 126 2.77 -6.44 7.51
CA ALA A 126 3.26 -7.37 8.53
C ALA A 126 3.60 -6.66 9.86
N LYS A 127 4.27 -5.49 9.80
CA LYS A 127 4.60 -4.69 10.99
C LYS A 127 3.37 -4.09 11.66
N LEU A 128 2.33 -3.75 10.91
CA LEU A 128 1.04 -3.34 11.45
C LEU A 128 0.31 -4.51 12.12
N ALA A 129 0.37 -5.70 11.55
CA ALA A 129 -0.26 -6.91 12.13
C ALA A 129 0.29 -7.28 13.51
N GLN A 130 1.56 -6.99 13.77
CA GLN A 130 2.19 -7.20 15.08
C GLN A 130 1.75 -6.15 16.12
N ARG A 131 1.04 -5.09 15.69
CA ARG A 131 0.54 -4.02 16.56
C ARG A 131 -0.98 -4.17 16.73
N ARG A 132 -1.50 -3.70 17.87
CA ARG A 132 -2.94 -3.66 18.14
C ARG A 132 -3.60 -2.48 17.43
N VAL A 133 -3.60 -2.51 16.10
CA VAL A 133 -4.13 -1.43 15.24
C VAL A 133 -5.31 -1.93 14.43
N THR A 134 -6.25 -1.04 14.16
CA THR A 134 -7.40 -1.36 13.30
C THR A 134 -7.14 -0.94 11.88
N ILE A 135 -7.04 -1.92 10.96
CA ILE A 135 -6.94 -1.69 9.52
C ILE A 135 -8.34 -1.83 8.90
N ARG A 136 -8.76 -0.84 8.11
CA ARG A 136 -10.01 -0.87 7.36
C ARG A 136 -9.77 -0.73 5.86
N GLU A 137 -10.61 -1.33 5.05
CA GLU A 137 -10.59 -1.17 3.60
C GLU A 137 -11.75 -0.30 3.12
N VAL A 138 -11.48 0.51 2.09
CA VAL A 138 -12.51 1.26 1.35
C VAL A 138 -12.33 1.01 -0.14
N GLY A 139 -13.41 0.92 -0.91
CA GLY A 139 -13.33 0.78 -2.37
C GLY A 139 -12.75 2.02 -3.02
N ILE A 140 -11.79 1.85 -3.94
CA ILE A 140 -11.19 2.92 -4.74
C ILE A 140 -11.29 2.64 -6.23
N SER A 141 -11.36 3.69 -7.04
CA SER A 141 -11.42 3.62 -8.49
C SER A 141 -10.02 3.45 -9.07
N TYR A 142 -9.81 2.38 -9.83
CA TYR A 142 -8.58 2.12 -10.54
C TYR A 142 -8.83 2.08 -12.06
N THR A 143 -8.03 2.84 -12.81
CA THR A 143 -8.05 2.84 -14.26
C THR A 143 -6.67 2.41 -14.74
N CYS A 144 -6.57 1.15 -15.17
CA CYS A 144 -5.33 0.61 -15.70
C CYS A 144 -4.94 1.35 -16.98
N ARG A 145 -3.68 1.77 -17.11
CA ARG A 145 -3.15 2.23 -18.40
C ARG A 145 -3.17 1.08 -19.41
N SER A 146 -3.35 1.40 -20.70
CA SER A 146 -3.35 0.39 -21.77
C SER A 146 -2.03 -0.40 -21.76
N ARG A 147 -2.13 -1.69 -22.11
CA ARG A 147 -1.06 -2.71 -22.03
C ARG A 147 0.20 -2.39 -22.87
N GLU A 148 0.18 -1.31 -23.65
CA GLU A 148 1.27 -0.85 -24.53
C GLU A 148 2.38 -0.07 -23.80
N GLU A 149 2.17 0.40 -22.56
CA GLU A 149 3.18 1.16 -21.79
C GLU A 149 4.16 0.31 -20.94
N GLY A 150 4.21 -1.01 -21.13
CA GLY A 150 5.35 -1.79 -20.65
C GLY A 150 5.44 -1.99 -19.12
N LYS A 151 4.32 -2.30 -18.45
CA LYS A 151 4.36 -2.83 -17.08
C LYS A 151 5.14 -4.15 -17.03
N LYS A 152 6.42 -4.07 -16.68
CA LYS A 152 7.31 -5.23 -16.46
C LYS A 152 7.19 -5.73 -15.02
N ILE A 153 5.98 -6.11 -14.58
CA ILE A 153 5.84 -6.85 -13.32
C ILE A 153 6.29 -8.28 -13.60
N GLY A 154 7.44 -8.67 -13.03
CA GLY A 154 8.06 -9.96 -13.28
C GLY A 154 7.83 -10.95 -12.15
N TRP A 155 8.19 -12.22 -12.39
CA TRP A 155 8.15 -13.26 -11.36
C TRP A 155 9.12 -12.97 -10.20
N ARG A 156 10.17 -12.17 -10.46
CA ARG A 156 11.11 -11.72 -9.42
C ARG A 156 10.43 -10.83 -8.38
N ASP A 157 9.48 -9.99 -8.77
CA ASP A 157 8.73 -9.14 -7.84
C ASP A 157 7.80 -9.99 -6.97
N LEU A 158 7.20 -11.04 -7.54
CA LEU A 158 6.42 -12.03 -6.79
C LEU A 158 7.25 -12.76 -5.72
N PHE A 159 8.45 -13.23 -6.07
CA PHE A 159 9.35 -13.89 -5.11
C PHE A 159 9.84 -12.92 -4.01
N ASN A 160 10.14 -11.67 -4.38
CA ASN A 160 10.54 -10.65 -3.41
C ASN A 160 9.39 -10.32 -2.43
N ALA A 161 8.15 -10.23 -2.92
CA ALA A 161 6.98 -10.01 -2.07
C ALA A 161 6.80 -11.17 -1.08
N ILE A 162 6.85 -12.42 -1.54
CA ILE A 162 6.76 -13.60 -0.67
C ILE A 162 7.89 -13.60 0.38
N TYR A 163 9.12 -13.32 -0.03
CA TYR A 163 10.26 -13.20 0.88
C TYR A 163 10.02 -12.15 1.97
N CYS A 164 9.53 -10.97 1.60
CA CYS A 164 9.24 -9.90 2.56
C CYS A 164 8.13 -10.30 3.54
N ILE A 165 7.05 -10.92 3.05
CA ILE A 165 5.95 -11.38 3.92
C ILE A 165 6.48 -12.36 4.97
N VAL A 166 7.31 -13.33 4.58
CA VAL A 166 7.87 -14.31 5.52
C VAL A 166 8.87 -13.66 6.47
N ARG A 167 9.81 -12.85 5.95
CA ARG A 167 10.88 -12.23 6.74
C ARG A 167 10.35 -11.29 7.81
N TYR A 168 9.35 -10.46 7.50
CA TYR A 168 8.87 -9.45 8.45
C TYR A 168 7.77 -9.94 9.37
N ARG A 169 7.28 -11.17 9.17
CA ARG A 169 6.33 -11.79 10.09
C ARG A 169 7.00 -12.39 11.33
N PHE A 170 8.21 -12.94 11.20
CA PHE A 170 8.99 -13.57 12.26
C PHE A 170 10.10 -12.64 12.73
#